data_AF-L5NX95-F1
#
_entry.id   AF-L5NX95-F1
#
_cell.length_a   1.000
_cell.length_b   1.000
_cell.length_c   1.000
_cell.angle_alpha   90.00
_cell.angle_beta   90.00
_cell.angle_gamma   90.00
#
_symmetry.space_group_name_H-M   'P 1'
#
loop_
_entity.id
_entity.type
_entity.pdbx_description
1 polymer ?
#
loop_
_entity_poly.entity_id
_entity_poly.type
_entity_poly.pdbx_seq_one_letter_code
_entity_poly.pdbx_strand_id
1 'polypeptide(L)' 'MTAADLPDDAVLVCIDMQVGFDDPAWGDRNNPEMEARVAGLLAAWRAADRPV' A
#
# COMPACT_ATOMS: atom_id res chain seq x y z
N MET A 1 -13.97 10.84 -3.83
CA MET A 1 -12.95 11.10 -2.80
C MET A 1 -12.30 12.44 -3.15
N THR A 2 -12.38 13.42 -2.25
CA THR A 2 -11.48 14.58 -2.34
C THR A 2 -10.06 14.08 -2.17
N ALA A 3 -9.10 14.61 -2.91
CA ALA A 3 -7.70 14.35 -2.61
C ALA A 3 -7.46 14.69 -1.14
N ALA A 4 -6.88 13.76 -0.39
CA ALA A 4 -6.39 14.11 0.94
C ALA A 4 -5.28 15.14 0.74
N ASP A 5 -5.42 16.31 1.36
CA ASP A 5 -4.38 17.33 1.32
C ASP A 5 -3.26 16.87 2.25
N LEU A 6 -2.25 16.23 1.67
CA LEU A 6 -1.11 15.65 2.39
C LEU A 6 0.05 16.62 2.36
N PRO A 7 0.83 16.73 3.47
CA PRO A 7 2.09 17.46 3.45
C PRO A 7 3.00 17.02 2.28
N ASP A 8 3.85 17.94 1.81
CA ASP A 8 4.79 17.66 0.73
C ASP A 8 5.80 16.55 1.12
N ASP A 9 6.09 16.42 2.41
CA ASP A 9 6.99 15.42 3.00
C ASP A 9 6.28 14.16 3.51
N ALA A 10 5.01 13.93 3.13
CA ALA A 10 4.27 12.76 3.58
C ALA A 10 4.94 11.46 3.12
N VAL A 11 5.17 10.56 4.08
CA VAL A 11 5.82 9.26 3.87
C VAL A 11 4.78 8.15 3.68
N LEU A 12 4.98 7.27 2.71
CA LEU A 12 4.24 6.02 2.60
C LEU A 12 5.00 4.91 3.35
N VAL A 13 4.36 4.26 4.32
CA VAL A 13 4.95 3.13 5.06
C VAL A 13 4.17 1.87 4.72
N CYS A 14 4.80 0.94 4.01
CA CYS A 14 4.25 -0.39 3.74
C CYS A 14 4.59 -1.34 4.89
N ILE A 15 3.58 -1.79 5.63
CA ILE A 15 3.76 -2.69 6.79
C ILE A 15 3.57 -4.14 6.32
N ASP A 16 4.57 -4.97 6.57
CA ASP A 16 4.55 -6.44 6.42
C ASP A 16 3.94 -6.96 5.11
N MET A 17 4.23 -6.31 3.99
CA MET A 17 3.89 -6.76 2.63
C MET A 17 4.76 -7.97 2.22
N GLN A 18 4.46 -9.14 2.77
CA GLN A 18 5.26 -10.35 2.65
C GLN A 18 4.45 -11.52 2.07
N VAL A 19 5.09 -12.34 1.22
CA VAL A 19 4.49 -13.53 0.59
C VAL A 19 4.00 -14.60 1.59
N GLY A 20 4.48 -14.56 2.84
CA GLY A 20 4.08 -15.51 3.89
C GLY A 20 2.59 -15.45 4.23
N PHE A 21 1.91 -14.34 3.94
CA PHE A 21 0.47 -14.23 4.12
C PHE A 21 -0.35 -14.96 3.04
N ASP A 22 0.27 -15.43 1.96
CA ASP A 22 -0.41 -16.22 0.92
C ASP A 22 -0.67 -17.67 1.36
N ASP A 23 -0.14 -18.07 2.53
CA ASP A 23 -0.38 -19.39 3.10
C ASP A 23 -1.86 -19.54 3.51
N PRO A 24 -2.59 -20.55 2.99
CA PRO A 24 -3.98 -20.79 3.32
C PRO A 24 -4.22 -21.13 4.82
N ALA A 25 -3.17 -21.45 5.59
CA ALA A 25 -3.27 -21.64 7.04
C ALA A 25 -3.81 -20.40 7.78
N TRP A 26 -3.71 -19.21 7.18
CA TRP A 26 -4.26 -17.96 7.71
C TRP A 26 -5.76 -17.76 7.42
N GLY A 27 -6.37 -18.61 6.59
CA GLY A 27 -7.77 -18.50 6.18
C GLY A 27 -8.02 -17.47 5.08
N ASP A 28 -9.30 -17.14 4.87
CA ASP A 28 -9.71 -16.23 3.80
C ASP A 28 -9.33 -14.76 4.08
N ARG A 29 -8.86 -14.06 3.05
CA ARG A 29 -8.56 -12.63 3.12
C ARG A 29 -9.86 -11.82 3.08
N ASN A 30 -9.95 -10.77 3.90
CA ASN A 30 -11.07 -9.83 3.87
C ASN A 30 -10.90 -8.70 2.84
N ASN A 31 -9.69 -8.49 2.32
CA ASN A 31 -9.35 -7.47 1.33
C ASN A 31 -8.47 -8.07 0.21
N PRO A 32 -9.07 -8.79 -0.76
CA PRO A 32 -8.33 -9.48 -1.82
C PRO A 32 -7.65 -8.54 -2.83
N GLU A 33 -7.97 -7.25 -2.81
CA GLU A 33 -7.39 -6.23 -3.70
C GLU A 33 -6.26 -5.45 -3.00
N MET A 34 -5.88 -5.83 -1.77
CA MET A 34 -4.97 -5.05 -0.93
C MET A 34 -3.63 -4.78 -1.64
N GLU A 35 -3.02 -5.82 -2.19
CA GLU A 35 -1.73 -5.76 -2.86
C GLU A 35 -1.77 -4.84 -4.09
N ALA A 36 -2.86 -4.90 -4.87
CA ALA A 36 -3.06 -4.02 -6.02
C ALA A 36 -3.22 -2.54 -5.61
N ARG A 37 -3.91 -2.28 -4.51
CA ARG A 37 -4.08 -0.91 -3.97
C ARG A 37 -2.76 -0.36 -3.44
N VAL A 38 -1.98 -1.16 -2.72
CA VAL A 38 -0.64 -0.78 -2.25
C VAL A 38 0.29 -0.50 -3.42
N ALA A 39 0.25 -1.31 -4.48
CA ALA A 39 1.03 -1.07 -5.70
C ALA A 39 0.69 0.29 -6.34
N GLY A 40 -0.59 0.67 -6.39
CA GLY A 40 -1.03 1.97 -6.89
C GLY A 40 -0.51 3.14 -6.05
N LEU A 41 -0.57 3.03 -4.72
CA LEU A 41 -0.02 4.03 -3.81
C LEU A 41 1.50 4.15 -3.95
N LEU A 42 2.20 3.02 -4.01
CA LEU A 42 3.65 2.96 -4.18
C LEU A 42 4.10 3.62 -5.50
N ALA A 43 3.37 3.37 -6.59
CA ALA A 43 3.63 4.01 -7.87
C ALA A 43 3.41 5.52 -7.80
N ALA A 44 2.32 5.98 -7.17
CA ALA A 44 2.03 7.39 -7.03
C ALA A 44 3.08 8.13 -6.18
N TRP A 45 3.53 7.53 -5.07
CA TRP A 45 4.57 8.11 -4.22
C TRP A 45 5.91 8.25 -4.95
N ARG A 46 6.33 7.20 -5.66
CA ARG A 46 7.57 7.23 -6.45
C ARG A 46 7.50 8.24 -7.59
N ALA A 47 6.36 8.36 -8.26
CA ALA A 47 6.16 9.34 -9.34
C ALA A 47 6.21 10.78 -8.84
N ALA A 48 5.82 11.01 -7.59
CA ALA A 48 5.87 12.31 -6.93
C ALA A 48 7.22 12.59 -6.22
N ASP A 49 8.21 11.69 -6.35
CA ASP A 49 9.51 11.75 -5.65
C ASP A 49 9.36 11.92 -4.12
N ARG A 50 8.31 11.28 -3.55
CA ARG A 50 8.02 11.31 -2.12
C ARG A 50 8.67 10.13 -1.39
N PRO A 51 8.99 10.25 -0.09
CA PRO A 51 9.59 9.15 0.66
C PRO A 51 8.64 7.95 0.80
N VAL A 52 9.18 6.75 0.55
CA VAL A 52 8.48 5.47 0.65
C VAL A 52 9.45 4.34 0.98
#